data_AF-A0A959QNS9-F1
#
_entry.id   AF-A0A959QNS9-F1
#
_cell.length_a   1.000
_cell.length_b   1.000
_cell.length_c   1.000
_cell.angle_alpha   90.00
_cell.angle_beta   90.00
_cell.angle_gamma   90.00
#
_symmetry.space_group_name_H-M   'P 1'
#
loop_
_entity.id
_entity.type
_entity.pdbx_description
1 polymer ?
#
loop_
_entity_poly.entity_id
_entity_poly.type
_entity_poly.pdbx_seq_one_letter_code
_entity_poly.pdbx_strand_id
1 'polypeptide(L)'
;MRPFLLLGLCPIWWMACHTSRSSNGPAPVDEAVANVQDTVLIRLHKGSCYGQCPTYQLELHASGRAVLSPRRFMPVDSTRTAVWPMEEILSAFDAAGFDRFLPEYMQPIADIPTFRLSYRGKEVKWNGRAPQPLLDLVTLLDRYTVKEGWLEEERAFRAKPAYRVDRELIVQLKPGTDVPLWLYLYDDVGMEILRKIVPSGEYLLVTYDQDRVEPDTLLERVRADQQVVLANFNKEVDLRD
;
A
#
# COMPACT_ATOMS: atom_id res chain seq x y z
N MET A 1 5.66 99.74 -48.06
CA MET A 1 7.07 99.66 -48.48
C MET A 1 7.39 98.20 -48.76
N ARG A 2 7.85 97.93 -49.99
CA ARG A 2 8.52 96.69 -50.46
C ARG A 2 9.73 96.33 -49.56
N PRO A 3 10.37 95.14 -49.62
CA PRO A 3 10.18 94.01 -50.56
C PRO A 3 10.49 92.59 -49.98
N PHE A 4 10.49 91.56 -50.86
CA PHE A 4 11.56 90.52 -51.07
C PHE A 4 11.98 89.60 -49.90
N LEU A 5 12.44 88.36 -50.07
CA LEU A 5 12.56 87.38 -51.15
C LEU A 5 13.15 86.10 -50.51
N LEU A 6 12.94 84.96 -51.19
CA LEU A 6 13.87 83.82 -51.38
C LEU A 6 14.23 82.82 -50.25
N LEU A 7 14.06 81.56 -50.67
CA LEU A 7 15.01 80.43 -50.69
C LEU A 7 15.46 79.81 -49.37
N GLY A 8 15.18 78.50 -49.28
CA GLY A 8 16.27 77.55 -49.54
C GLY A 8 16.37 76.35 -48.59
N LEU A 9 16.46 75.17 -49.23
CA LEU A 9 17.23 73.97 -48.82
C LEU A 9 16.64 73.02 -47.74
N CYS A 10 15.96 71.97 -48.22
CA CYS A 10 16.35 70.54 -48.19
C CYS A 10 17.50 70.09 -47.25
N PRO A 11 17.61 68.78 -46.94
CA PRO A 11 16.74 67.82 -46.27
C PRO A 11 17.42 67.28 -44.99
N ILE A 12 16.85 66.31 -44.29
CA ILE A 12 17.55 65.15 -43.66
C ILE A 12 16.46 64.24 -43.08
N TRP A 13 16.39 63.02 -43.61
CA TRP A 13 15.75 61.88 -42.97
C TRP A 13 16.34 61.67 -41.57
N TRP A 14 15.54 61.23 -40.60
CA TRP A 14 15.94 60.16 -39.67
C TRP A 14 14.70 59.48 -39.08
N MET A 15 14.84 58.17 -38.93
CA MET A 15 13.90 57.17 -38.43
C MET A 15 13.43 57.47 -37.00
N ALA A 16 12.22 57.02 -36.64
CA ALA A 16 12.02 55.89 -35.72
C ALA A 16 10.62 55.88 -35.04
N CYS A 17 10.01 54.69 -35.12
CA CYS A 17 9.00 54.03 -34.28
C CYS A 17 7.97 54.79 -33.41
N HIS A 18 6.72 54.49 -33.77
CA HIS A 18 5.51 54.33 -32.96
C HIS A 18 5.74 53.72 -31.56
N THR A 19 5.07 54.27 -30.54
CA THR A 19 4.34 53.51 -29.50
C THR A 19 3.41 54.48 -28.77
N SER A 20 2.13 54.46 -29.14
CA SER A 20 1.06 55.20 -28.46
C SER A 20 0.63 54.44 -27.21
N ARG A 21 0.78 55.09 -26.05
CA ARG A 21 0.16 54.71 -24.78
C ARG A 21 -1.31 55.15 -24.79
N SER A 22 -2.23 54.26 -24.46
CA SER A 22 -3.49 54.62 -23.80
C SER A 22 -3.91 53.48 -22.88
N SER A 23 -3.82 53.75 -21.58
CA SER A 23 -4.16 52.86 -20.48
C SER A 23 -5.64 53.00 -20.13
N ASN A 24 -6.43 51.95 -20.39
CA ASN A 24 -7.71 51.73 -19.73
C ASN A 24 -7.57 50.47 -18.87
N GLY A 25 -8.09 50.56 -17.64
CA GLY A 25 -7.79 49.67 -16.51
C GLY A 25 -8.19 48.20 -16.71
N PRO A 26 -7.73 47.33 -15.80
CA PRO A 26 -8.02 45.91 -15.88
C PRO A 26 -9.51 45.66 -15.63
N ALA A 27 -10.11 44.92 -16.57
CA ALA A 27 -11.44 44.35 -16.44
C ALA A 27 -11.53 43.43 -15.21
N PRO A 28 -12.71 43.29 -14.58
CA PRO A 28 -12.90 42.30 -13.53
C PRO A 28 -12.69 40.92 -14.15
N VAL A 29 -11.71 40.19 -13.63
CA VAL A 29 -11.58 38.76 -13.88
C VAL A 29 -12.72 38.10 -13.14
N ASP A 30 -13.79 37.80 -13.87
CA ASP A 30 -14.80 36.83 -13.44
C ASP A 30 -14.08 35.51 -13.16
N GLU A 31 -13.88 35.21 -11.88
CA GLU A 31 -13.58 33.88 -11.39
C GLU A 31 -14.80 32.99 -11.69
N ALA A 32 -14.86 32.49 -12.92
CA ALA A 32 -15.68 31.33 -13.25
C ALA A 32 -15.05 30.12 -12.53
N VAL A 33 -15.40 29.95 -11.26
CA VAL A 33 -15.22 28.70 -10.53
C VAL A 33 -16.10 27.66 -11.24
N ALA A 34 -15.51 27.00 -12.23
CA ALA A 34 -16.13 25.89 -12.91
C ALA A 34 -16.40 24.81 -11.83
N ASN A 35 -17.68 24.59 -11.57
CA ASN A 35 -18.18 23.40 -10.88
C ASN A 35 -17.91 22.18 -11.78
N VAL A 36 -16.64 21.76 -11.83
CA VAL A 36 -16.25 20.52 -12.47
C VAL A 36 -16.70 19.42 -11.51
N GLN A 37 -17.74 18.68 -11.90
CA GLN A 37 -18.14 17.48 -11.17
C GLN A 37 -16.98 16.48 -11.19
N ASP A 38 -16.21 16.47 -10.11
CA ASP A 38 -15.03 15.64 -9.92
C ASP A 38 -15.45 14.17 -9.79
N THR A 39 -15.57 13.50 -10.94
CA THR A 39 -16.15 12.17 -11.06
C THR A 39 -15.17 11.11 -10.56
N VAL A 40 -15.64 10.14 -9.78
CA VAL A 40 -14.84 8.98 -9.34
C VAL A 40 -14.55 8.08 -10.55
N LEU A 41 -13.28 7.87 -10.87
CA LEU A 41 -12.87 6.99 -11.96
C LEU A 41 -12.49 5.60 -11.47
N ILE A 42 -11.78 5.52 -10.35
CA ILE A 42 -11.31 4.26 -9.77
C ILE A 42 -11.80 4.16 -8.33
N ARG A 43 -12.29 2.97 -7.95
CA ARG A 43 -12.65 2.64 -6.57
C ARG A 43 -12.05 1.31 -6.18
N LEU A 44 -11.26 1.26 -5.12
CA LEU A 44 -10.76 0.03 -4.52
C LEU A 44 -11.39 -0.15 -3.14
N HIS A 45 -11.99 -1.31 -2.90
CA HIS A 45 -12.48 -1.72 -1.59
C HIS A 45 -11.75 -3.00 -1.16
N LYS A 46 -11.04 -2.92 -0.02
CA LYS A 46 -10.37 -4.06 0.62
C LYS A 46 -11.19 -4.51 1.83
N GLY A 47 -11.81 -5.69 1.71
CA GLY A 47 -12.67 -6.27 2.73
C GLY A 47 -11.90 -6.93 3.87
N SER A 48 -12.62 -7.27 4.94
CA SER A 48 -12.07 -7.92 6.11
C SER A 48 -11.57 -9.34 5.83
N CYS A 49 -10.54 -9.76 6.57
CA CYS A 49 -10.11 -11.15 6.71
C CYS A 49 -10.30 -11.59 8.19
N TYR A 50 -10.02 -12.85 8.52
CA TYR A 50 -10.07 -13.32 9.92
C TYR A 50 -8.99 -12.70 10.82
N GLY A 51 -7.84 -12.36 10.23
CA GLY A 51 -6.75 -11.68 10.92
C GLY A 51 -6.94 -10.17 11.02
N GLN A 52 -5.83 -9.47 11.20
CA GLN A 52 -5.83 -8.01 11.32
C GLN A 52 -5.74 -7.31 9.97
N CYS A 53 -6.10 -7.87 8.82
CA CYS A 53 -5.85 -7.21 7.53
C CYS A 53 -6.45 -5.78 7.46
N PRO A 54 -5.70 -4.78 6.94
CA PRO A 54 -6.19 -3.42 6.84
C PRO A 54 -7.38 -3.39 5.90
N THR A 55 -8.46 -2.75 6.35
CA THR A 55 -9.68 -2.58 5.57
C THR A 55 -9.88 -1.10 5.28
N TYR A 56 -10.16 -0.78 4.01
CA TYR A 56 -10.33 0.59 3.57
C TYR A 56 -11.09 0.65 2.24
N GLN A 57 -11.57 1.85 1.95
CA GLN A 57 -12.04 2.23 0.63
C GLN A 57 -11.16 3.36 0.10
N LEU A 58 -10.66 3.19 -1.11
CA LEU A 58 -9.90 4.19 -1.84
C LEU A 58 -10.71 4.62 -3.05
N GLU A 59 -10.87 5.93 -3.23
CA GLU A 59 -11.51 6.52 -4.40
C GLU A 59 -10.52 7.47 -5.08
N LEU A 60 -10.38 7.34 -6.39
CA LEU A 60 -9.55 8.22 -7.19
C LEU A 60 -10.42 8.90 -8.24
N HIS A 61 -10.44 10.23 -8.16
CA HIS A 61 -11.26 11.07 -9.01
C HIS A 61 -10.52 11.51 -10.28
N ALA A 62 -11.27 11.97 -11.28
CA ALA A 62 -10.75 12.43 -12.56
C ALA A 62 -9.74 13.59 -12.42
N SER A 63 -9.87 14.42 -11.38
CA SER A 63 -8.91 15.48 -11.05
C SER A 63 -7.56 14.98 -10.52
N GLY A 64 -7.41 13.68 -10.24
CA GLY A 64 -6.26 13.13 -9.52
C GLY A 64 -6.41 13.17 -8.00
N ARG A 65 -7.51 13.73 -7.47
CA ARG A 65 -7.81 13.67 -6.04
C ARG A 65 -8.07 12.23 -5.60
N ALA A 66 -7.20 11.71 -4.75
CA ALA A 66 -7.34 10.42 -4.08
C ALA A 66 -7.98 10.64 -2.70
N VAL A 67 -8.92 9.80 -2.32
CA VAL A 67 -9.58 9.79 -1.01
C VAL A 67 -9.49 8.39 -0.43
N LEU A 68 -8.81 8.26 0.70
CA LEU A 68 -8.75 7.03 1.47
C LEU A 68 -9.65 7.14 2.68
N SER A 69 -10.66 6.28 2.76
CA SER A 69 -11.52 6.12 3.93
C SER A 69 -11.08 4.87 4.70
N PRO A 70 -10.29 5.02 5.79
CA PRO A 70 -9.85 3.89 6.57
C PRO A 70 -11.02 3.24 7.31
N ARG A 71 -10.90 1.95 7.60
CA ARG A 71 -11.81 1.20 8.47
C ARG A 71 -10.98 0.51 9.56
N ARG A 72 -11.07 -0.81 9.68
CA ARG A 72 -10.37 -1.59 10.70
C ARG A 72 -8.91 -1.80 10.32
N PHE A 73 -8.06 -1.85 11.36
CA PHE A 73 -6.64 -2.19 11.27
C PHE A 73 -5.85 -1.33 10.29
N MET A 74 -6.22 -0.05 10.18
CA MET A 74 -5.46 0.95 9.45
C MET A 74 -4.58 1.74 10.44
N PRO A 75 -3.36 2.16 10.06
CA PRO A 75 -2.53 3.05 10.89
C PRO A 75 -3.17 4.44 11.07
N VAL A 76 -4.00 4.83 10.10
CA VAL A 76 -4.75 6.08 10.12
C VAL A 76 -6.21 5.82 10.49
N ASP A 77 -6.78 6.68 11.33
CA ASP A 77 -8.14 6.59 11.88
C ASP A 77 -9.17 7.50 11.18
N SER A 78 -8.70 8.33 10.26
CA SER A 78 -9.47 9.40 9.62
C SER A 78 -9.24 9.42 8.12
N THR A 79 -10.24 9.90 7.38
CA THR A 79 -10.18 10.02 5.92
C THR A 79 -8.99 10.88 5.49
N ARG A 80 -8.20 10.37 4.55
CA ARG A 80 -7.03 11.06 3.99
C ARG A 80 -7.26 11.42 2.54
N THR A 81 -6.63 12.50 2.10
CA THR A 81 -6.69 12.96 0.71
C THR A 81 -5.33 13.36 0.20
N ALA A 82 -5.03 13.03 -1.06
CA ALA A 82 -3.81 13.42 -1.77
C ALA A 82 -4.12 13.65 -3.25
N VAL A 83 -3.12 14.12 -3.99
CA VAL A 83 -3.18 14.25 -5.46
C VAL A 83 -2.22 13.22 -6.06
N TRP A 84 -2.72 12.34 -6.92
CA TRP A 84 -1.96 11.26 -7.53
C TRP A 84 -1.73 11.48 -9.03
N PRO A 85 -0.64 10.94 -9.60
CA PRO A 85 -0.33 11.07 -11.02
C PRO A 85 -1.26 10.18 -11.86
N MET A 86 -2.32 10.78 -12.40
CA MET A 86 -3.36 10.05 -13.13
C MET A 86 -2.87 9.36 -14.41
N GLU A 87 -1.93 9.96 -15.14
CA GLU A 87 -1.45 9.41 -16.41
C GLU A 87 -0.88 8.00 -16.25
N GLU A 88 0.02 7.81 -15.26
CA GLU A 88 0.63 6.51 -14.96
C GLU A 88 -0.43 5.48 -14.55
N ILE A 89 -1.35 5.88 -13.67
CA ILE A 89 -2.39 4.99 -13.15
C ILE A 89 -3.35 4.56 -14.28
N LEU A 90 -3.86 5.52 -15.05
CA LEU A 90 -4.78 5.21 -16.16
C LEU A 90 -4.11 4.36 -17.23
N SER A 91 -2.84 4.64 -17.56
CA SER A 91 -2.07 3.81 -18.49
C SER A 91 -1.92 2.38 -18.00
N ALA A 92 -1.76 2.15 -16.69
CA ALA A 92 -1.69 0.80 -16.14
C ALA A 92 -3.02 0.05 -16.27
N PHE A 93 -4.15 0.71 -16.02
CA PHE A 93 -5.49 0.11 -16.19
C PHE A 93 -5.79 -0.24 -17.65
N ASP A 94 -5.43 0.66 -18.57
CA ASP A 94 -5.62 0.44 -20.00
C ASP A 94 -4.71 -0.69 -20.51
N ALA A 95 -3.45 -0.74 -20.06
CA ALA A 95 -2.49 -1.81 -20.40
C ALA A 95 -2.89 -3.18 -19.81
N ALA A 96 -3.45 -3.21 -18.60
CA ALA A 96 -4.02 -4.42 -18.00
C ALA A 96 -5.28 -4.92 -18.74
N GLY A 97 -5.88 -4.08 -19.60
CA GLY A 97 -7.09 -4.40 -20.34
C GLY A 97 -8.28 -4.62 -19.41
N PHE A 98 -8.47 -3.73 -18.42
CA PHE A 98 -9.44 -3.91 -17.34
C PHE A 98 -10.87 -4.27 -17.83
N ASP A 99 -11.29 -3.70 -18.96
CA ASP A 99 -12.58 -3.98 -19.59
C ASP A 99 -12.76 -5.44 -20.05
N ARG A 100 -11.69 -6.24 -20.10
CA ARG A 100 -11.72 -7.65 -20.49
C ARG A 100 -11.78 -8.64 -19.33
N PHE A 101 -11.56 -8.20 -18.09
CA PHE A 101 -11.70 -9.08 -16.93
C PHE A 101 -13.15 -9.58 -16.77
N LEU A 102 -13.30 -10.76 -16.18
CA LEU A 102 -14.61 -11.21 -15.73
C LEU A 102 -15.11 -10.31 -14.60
N PRO A 103 -16.44 -10.18 -14.40
CA PRO A 103 -16.99 -9.43 -13.27
C PRO A 103 -16.56 -10.01 -11.92
N GLU A 104 -16.27 -11.31 -11.85
CA GLU A 104 -15.90 -11.97 -10.61
C GLU A 104 -14.88 -13.11 -10.76
N TYR A 105 -14.05 -13.27 -9.72
CA TYR A 105 -13.11 -14.38 -9.51
C TYR A 105 -13.23 -14.86 -8.06
N MET A 106 -14.36 -15.50 -7.73
CA MET A 106 -14.67 -15.93 -6.37
C MET A 106 -14.23 -17.37 -6.12
N GLN A 107 -13.70 -17.63 -4.92
CA GLN A 107 -13.29 -18.93 -4.42
C GLN A 107 -14.05 -19.26 -3.12
N PRO A 108 -14.46 -20.52 -2.90
CA PRO A 108 -15.14 -20.95 -1.68
C PRO A 108 -14.13 -21.22 -0.54
N ILE A 109 -13.23 -20.28 -0.30
CA ILE A 109 -12.24 -20.36 0.79
C ILE A 109 -12.73 -19.41 1.89
N ALA A 110 -12.87 -19.95 3.10
CA ALA A 110 -13.22 -19.15 4.26
C ALA A 110 -12.08 -18.18 4.62
N ASP A 111 -12.42 -17.10 5.32
CA ASP A 111 -11.45 -16.22 6.01
C ASP A 111 -10.49 -15.39 5.13
N ILE A 112 -10.60 -15.46 3.81
CA ILE A 112 -9.85 -14.60 2.88
C ILE A 112 -10.58 -13.29 2.56
N PRO A 113 -9.84 -12.17 2.43
CA PRO A 113 -10.45 -10.88 2.14
C PRO A 113 -11.06 -10.86 0.73
N THR A 114 -12.21 -10.18 0.63
CA THR A 114 -12.82 -9.86 -0.66
C THR A 114 -12.37 -8.47 -1.12
N PHE A 115 -11.93 -8.38 -2.36
CA PHE A 115 -11.59 -7.14 -3.03
C PHE A 115 -12.68 -6.79 -4.03
N ARG A 116 -12.94 -5.48 -4.19
CA ARG A 116 -13.67 -4.94 -5.33
C ARG A 116 -12.85 -3.80 -5.92
N LEU A 117 -12.60 -3.86 -7.21
CA LEU A 117 -11.94 -2.80 -7.96
C LEU A 117 -12.91 -2.34 -9.05
N SER A 118 -13.20 -1.05 -9.07
CA SER A 118 -13.98 -0.43 -10.13
C SER A 118 -13.10 0.52 -10.96
N TYR A 119 -13.31 0.55 -12.27
CA TYR A 119 -12.70 1.49 -13.19
C TYR A 119 -13.73 1.91 -14.25
N ARG A 120 -13.95 3.23 -14.41
CA ARG A 120 -14.88 3.81 -15.39
C ARG A 120 -16.27 3.14 -15.40
N GLY A 121 -16.77 2.78 -14.21
CA GLY A 121 -18.08 2.17 -14.02
C GLY A 121 -18.12 0.64 -14.09
N LYS A 122 -17.09 -0.03 -14.62
CA LYS A 122 -16.97 -1.50 -14.54
C LYS A 122 -16.41 -1.90 -13.18
N GLU A 123 -16.99 -2.91 -12.54
CA GLU A 123 -16.47 -3.52 -11.30
C GLU A 123 -15.98 -4.94 -11.54
N VAL A 124 -14.87 -5.29 -10.89
CA VAL A 124 -14.35 -6.65 -10.77
C VAL A 124 -14.21 -7.01 -9.29
N LYS A 125 -14.75 -8.15 -8.90
CA LYS A 125 -14.75 -8.64 -7.51
C LYS A 125 -13.96 -9.96 -7.41
N TRP A 126 -13.15 -10.13 -6.39
CA TRP A 126 -12.45 -11.40 -6.16
C TRP A 126 -12.12 -11.64 -4.70
N ASN A 127 -11.80 -12.89 -4.38
CA ASN A 127 -11.15 -13.25 -3.12
C ASN A 127 -10.05 -14.28 -3.42
N GLY A 128 -8.89 -14.11 -2.78
CA GLY A 128 -7.77 -15.03 -3.00
C GLY A 128 -7.11 -14.81 -4.36
N ARG A 129 -7.24 -15.76 -5.28
CA ARG A 129 -6.58 -15.73 -6.59
C ARG A 129 -7.37 -14.89 -7.61
N ALA A 130 -6.64 -14.12 -8.40
CA ALA A 130 -7.16 -13.43 -9.57
C ALA A 130 -6.06 -13.35 -10.66
N PRO A 131 -6.39 -12.94 -11.91
CA PRO A 131 -5.38 -12.73 -12.94
C PRO A 131 -4.29 -11.77 -12.48
N GLN A 132 -3.02 -12.10 -12.74
CA GLN A 132 -1.89 -11.29 -12.27
C GLN A 132 -2.00 -9.80 -12.63
N PRO A 133 -2.40 -9.40 -13.86
CA PRO A 133 -2.53 -7.98 -14.19
C PRO A 133 -3.57 -7.24 -13.32
N LEU A 134 -4.59 -7.93 -12.78
CA LEU A 134 -5.53 -7.32 -11.84
C LEU A 134 -4.90 -7.12 -10.45
N LEU A 135 -4.07 -8.07 -10.00
CA LEU A 135 -3.34 -7.96 -8.74
C LEU A 135 -2.26 -6.87 -8.80
N ASP A 136 -1.63 -6.71 -9.96
CA ASP A 136 -0.63 -5.65 -10.19
C ASP A 136 -1.25 -4.25 -10.09
N LEU A 137 -2.51 -4.07 -10.53
CA LEU A 137 -3.24 -2.81 -10.34
C LEU A 137 -3.48 -2.48 -8.87
N VAL A 138 -3.83 -3.47 -8.05
CA VAL A 138 -3.98 -3.24 -6.59
C VAL A 138 -2.64 -2.91 -5.96
N THR A 139 -1.58 -3.62 -6.36
CA THR A 139 -0.21 -3.36 -5.89
C THR A 139 0.24 -1.95 -6.25
N LEU A 140 -0.11 -1.46 -7.45
CA LEU A 140 0.14 -0.09 -7.88
C LEU A 140 -0.56 0.92 -6.95
N LEU A 141 -1.86 0.74 -6.71
CA LEU A 141 -2.63 1.64 -5.83
C LEU A 141 -2.11 1.61 -4.39
N ASP A 142 -1.75 0.42 -3.87
CA ASP A 142 -1.20 0.26 -2.53
C ASP A 142 0.19 0.91 -2.40
N ARG A 143 0.99 0.95 -3.47
CA ARG A 143 2.26 1.71 -3.46
C ARG A 143 2.04 3.20 -3.23
N TYR A 144 1.00 3.77 -3.84
CA TYR A 144 0.67 5.18 -3.62
C TYR A 144 0.19 5.42 -2.19
N THR A 145 -0.68 4.55 -1.65
CA THR A 145 -1.13 4.71 -0.26
C THR A 145 0.02 4.57 0.75
N VAL A 146 1.01 3.70 0.50
CA VAL A 146 2.23 3.59 1.31
C VAL A 146 3.10 4.85 1.17
N LYS A 147 3.33 5.33 -0.05
CA LYS A 147 4.12 6.55 -0.32
C LYS A 147 3.55 7.77 0.39
N GLU A 148 2.22 7.89 0.45
CA GLU A 148 1.53 8.96 1.18
C GLU A 148 1.52 8.75 2.72
N GLY A 149 2.10 7.65 3.21
CA GLY A 149 2.14 7.30 4.63
C GLY A 149 0.78 6.87 5.20
N TRP A 150 -0.16 6.46 4.36
CA TRP A 150 -1.50 6.03 4.78
C TRP A 150 -1.57 4.54 5.09
N LEU A 151 -0.75 3.75 4.40
CA LEU A 151 -0.46 2.37 4.71
C LEU A 151 1.00 2.25 5.14
N GLU A 152 1.28 1.28 5.99
CA GLU A 152 2.63 0.82 6.22
C GLU A 152 3.00 -0.17 5.10
N GLU A 153 4.28 -0.27 4.74
CA GLU A 153 4.74 -1.34 3.84
C GLU A 153 4.26 -2.69 4.39
N GLU A 154 3.88 -3.65 3.54
CA GLU A 154 3.35 -4.95 4.00
C GLU A 154 4.26 -5.71 4.99
N ARG A 155 5.55 -5.36 5.05
CA ARG A 155 6.49 -5.85 6.09
C ARG A 155 6.17 -5.33 7.49
N ALA A 156 5.63 -4.13 7.61
CA ALA A 156 5.20 -3.52 8.86
C ALA A 156 3.78 -3.98 9.26
N PHE A 157 2.91 -4.34 8.30
CA PHE A 157 1.64 -5.00 8.62
C PHE A 157 1.79 -6.48 9.04
N ARG A 158 2.81 -7.16 8.49
CA ARG A 158 3.35 -8.41 9.04
C ARG A 158 4.38 -8.18 10.15
N ALA A 159 4.56 -6.95 10.64
CA ALA A 159 5.32 -6.76 11.87
C ALA A 159 4.49 -7.37 12.99
N LYS A 160 4.87 -8.61 13.31
CA LYS A 160 5.18 -9.08 14.65
C LYS A 160 4.37 -8.30 15.70
N PRO A 161 3.32 -8.90 16.30
CA PRO A 161 2.71 -8.24 17.45
C PRO A 161 3.86 -7.92 18.42
N ALA A 162 3.87 -6.71 19.00
CA ALA A 162 4.94 -6.17 19.86
C ALA A 162 5.28 -7.04 21.10
N TYR A 163 4.64 -8.20 21.20
CA TYR A 163 4.77 -9.21 22.23
C TYR A 163 5.26 -10.55 21.66
N ARG A 164 5.87 -10.63 20.47
CA ARG A 164 6.36 -11.89 19.87
C ARG A 164 7.88 -11.97 19.93
N VAL A 165 8.41 -12.99 20.60
CA VAL A 165 9.86 -13.23 20.64
C VAL A 165 10.22 -14.16 19.48
N ASP A 166 10.66 -13.59 18.35
CA ASP A 166 10.79 -14.37 17.12
C ASP A 166 11.85 -15.47 17.20
N ARG A 167 12.91 -15.27 17.99
CA ARG A 167 13.96 -16.29 18.18
C ARG A 167 13.54 -17.42 19.10
N GLU A 168 12.32 -17.43 19.62
CA GLU A 168 11.85 -18.39 20.60
C GLU A 168 10.55 -19.07 20.17
N LEU A 169 10.52 -20.40 20.23
CA LEU A 169 9.34 -21.21 19.99
C LEU A 169 8.94 -21.98 21.24
N ILE A 170 7.66 -21.97 21.56
CA ILE A 170 7.03 -22.92 22.46
C ILE A 170 6.58 -24.10 21.63
N VAL A 171 7.15 -25.28 21.89
CA VAL A 171 6.89 -26.52 21.17
C VAL A 171 6.32 -27.54 22.13
N GLN A 172 5.17 -28.11 21.76
CA GLN A 172 4.59 -29.27 22.40
C GLN A 172 4.91 -30.52 21.57
N LEU A 173 5.64 -31.46 22.14
CA LEU A 173 5.96 -32.75 21.53
C LEU A 173 4.95 -33.83 21.93
N LYS A 174 4.81 -34.86 21.10
CA LYS A 174 4.04 -36.05 21.43
C LYS A 174 4.69 -36.78 22.62
N PRO A 175 3.91 -37.40 23.51
CA PRO A 175 4.45 -38.21 24.60
C PRO A 175 5.39 -39.30 24.06
N GLY A 176 6.55 -39.47 24.72
CA GLY A 176 7.55 -40.47 24.32
C GLY A 176 8.49 -40.05 23.18
N THR A 177 8.43 -38.78 22.73
CA THR A 177 9.41 -38.24 21.77
C THR A 177 10.82 -38.20 22.38
N ASP A 178 11.81 -38.70 21.63
CA ASP A 178 13.22 -38.57 21.98
C ASP A 178 13.68 -37.13 21.68
N VAL A 179 13.71 -36.30 22.72
CA VAL A 179 13.99 -34.86 22.63
C VAL A 179 15.40 -34.57 22.06
N PRO A 180 16.49 -35.21 22.53
CA PRO A 180 17.80 -35.06 21.91
C PRO A 180 17.83 -35.39 20.41
N LEU A 181 17.20 -36.50 20.00
CA LEU A 181 17.16 -36.88 18.60
C LEU A 181 16.32 -35.89 17.77
N TRP A 182 15.19 -35.43 18.32
CA TRP A 182 14.35 -34.43 17.69
C TRP A 182 15.10 -33.12 17.46
N LEU A 183 15.84 -32.61 18.46
CA LEU A 183 16.66 -31.40 18.33
C LEU A 183 17.75 -31.54 17.25
N TYR A 184 18.36 -32.71 17.15
CA TYR A 184 19.38 -32.98 16.13
C TYR A 184 18.86 -32.76 14.70
N LEU A 185 17.54 -32.94 14.46
CA LEU A 185 16.91 -32.65 13.17
C LEU A 185 16.90 -31.15 12.80
N TYR A 186 17.23 -30.28 13.74
CA TYR A 186 17.26 -28.82 13.60
C TYR A 186 18.65 -28.23 13.91
N ASP A 187 19.70 -29.05 13.90
CA ASP A 187 21.09 -28.59 14.09
C ASP A 187 21.53 -27.63 12.97
N ASP A 188 20.96 -27.78 11.77
CA ASP A 188 21.21 -26.90 10.62
C ASP A 188 20.83 -25.44 10.90
N VAL A 189 19.83 -25.23 11.76
CA VAL A 189 19.36 -23.91 12.18
C VAL A 189 19.81 -23.54 13.60
N GLY A 190 20.69 -24.36 14.21
CA GLY A 190 21.22 -24.11 15.56
C GLY A 190 20.14 -24.11 16.65
N MET A 191 19.16 -25.03 16.57
CA MET A 191 18.08 -25.08 17.55
C MET A 191 18.55 -25.62 18.90
N GLU A 192 18.22 -24.91 19.97
CA GLU A 192 18.60 -25.26 21.34
C GLU A 192 17.43 -25.14 22.31
N ILE A 193 17.43 -25.93 23.39
CA ILE A 193 16.43 -25.77 24.47
C ILE A 193 16.87 -24.65 25.41
N LEU A 194 16.05 -23.61 25.51
CA LEU A 194 16.17 -22.61 26.57
C LEU A 194 15.61 -23.13 27.90
N ARG A 195 14.44 -23.81 27.84
CA ARG A 195 13.75 -24.27 29.05
C ARG A 195 12.78 -25.41 28.76
N LYS A 196 12.62 -26.31 29.73
CA LYS A 196 11.47 -27.22 29.80
C LYS A 196 10.36 -26.53 30.59
N ILE A 197 9.20 -26.32 29.97
CA ILE A 197 8.06 -25.67 30.62
C ILE A 197 7.40 -26.63 31.63
N VAL A 198 7.41 -27.93 31.30
CA VAL A 198 6.93 -28.99 32.19
C VAL A 198 8.03 -30.02 32.44
N PRO A 199 8.09 -30.66 33.63
CA PRO A 199 9.09 -31.68 33.94
C PRO A 199 9.06 -32.90 33.01
N SER A 200 7.89 -33.24 32.44
CA SER A 200 7.75 -34.37 31.49
C SER A 200 8.53 -34.16 30.19
N GLY A 201 8.90 -32.92 29.86
CA GLY A 201 9.61 -32.59 28.62
C GLY A 201 8.72 -32.46 27.39
N GLU A 202 7.40 -32.58 27.54
CA GLU A 202 6.44 -32.45 26.44
C GLU A 202 6.29 -31.00 25.97
N TYR A 203 6.51 -30.01 26.84
CA TYR A 203 6.55 -28.59 26.46
C TYR A 203 7.96 -28.03 26.62
N LEU A 204 8.51 -27.56 25.51
CA LEU A 204 9.84 -26.98 25.40
C LEU A 204 9.73 -25.52 24.95
N LEU A 205 10.55 -24.67 25.55
CA LEU A 205 10.92 -23.38 24.99
C LEU A 205 12.27 -23.57 24.31
N VAL A 206 12.29 -23.40 22.99
CA VAL A 206 13.50 -23.55 22.17
C VAL A 206 13.87 -22.21 21.53
N THR A 207 15.15 -22.03 21.25
CA THR A 207 15.69 -20.92 20.45
C THR A 207 16.43 -21.44 19.23
N TYR A 208 16.82 -20.56 18.30
CA TYR A 208 17.49 -20.90 17.06
C TYR A 208 18.23 -19.69 16.48
N ASP A 209 19.10 -19.93 15.50
CA ASP A 209 19.87 -18.91 14.80
C ASP A 209 19.05 -18.27 13.66
N GLN A 210 18.67 -17.00 13.84
CA GLN A 210 17.84 -16.26 12.89
C GLN A 210 18.59 -15.89 11.60
N ASP A 211 19.93 -15.91 11.61
CA ASP A 211 20.72 -15.67 10.41
C ASP A 211 20.70 -16.89 9.46
N ARG A 212 20.29 -18.06 9.97
CA ARG A 212 20.22 -19.32 9.22
C ARG A 212 18.84 -19.63 8.66
N VAL A 213 17.77 -19.12 9.30
CA VAL A 213 16.40 -19.41 8.89
C VAL A 213 15.44 -18.28 9.27
N GLU A 214 14.53 -17.96 8.35
CA GLU A 214 13.45 -17.00 8.61
C GLU A 214 12.47 -17.54 9.66
N PRO A 215 12.08 -16.75 10.67
CA PRO A 215 11.25 -17.21 11.78
C PRO A 215 9.97 -17.96 11.38
N ASP A 216 9.16 -17.38 10.50
CA ASP A 216 7.87 -17.98 10.13
C ASP A 216 8.09 -19.27 9.33
N THR A 217 9.18 -19.35 8.54
CA THR A 217 9.59 -20.58 7.83
C THR A 217 9.99 -21.69 8.79
N LEU A 218 10.75 -21.38 9.84
CA LEU A 218 11.10 -22.38 10.85
C LEU A 218 9.86 -22.87 11.61
N LEU A 219 8.97 -21.96 11.99
CA LEU A 219 7.73 -22.31 12.68
C LEU A 219 6.89 -23.28 11.84
N GLU A 220 6.75 -23.04 10.53
CA GLU A 220 6.04 -23.93 9.62
C GLU A 220 6.72 -25.31 9.52
N ARG A 221 8.06 -25.35 9.42
CA ARG A 221 8.83 -26.60 9.43
C ARG A 221 8.57 -27.41 10.69
N VAL A 222 8.64 -26.76 11.86
CA VAL A 222 8.40 -27.41 13.16
C VAL A 222 6.94 -27.90 13.27
N ARG A 223 5.96 -27.14 12.80
CA ARG A 223 4.54 -27.57 12.80
C ARG A 223 4.26 -28.77 11.90
N ALA A 224 5.04 -28.93 10.84
CA ALA A 224 4.90 -30.05 9.91
C ALA A 224 5.56 -31.34 10.44
N ASP A 225 6.35 -31.26 11.51
CA ASP A 225 7.02 -32.40 12.13
C ASP A 225 6.02 -33.35 12.78
N GLN A 226 6.12 -34.64 12.47
CA GLN A 226 5.20 -35.66 12.99
C GLN A 226 5.31 -35.85 14.50
N GLN A 227 6.42 -35.44 15.13
CA GLN A 227 6.60 -35.52 16.58
C GLN A 227 6.02 -34.30 17.32
N VAL A 228 5.61 -33.25 16.59
CA VAL A 228 5.07 -32.02 17.16
C VAL A 228 3.54 -32.08 17.19
N VAL A 229 2.97 -31.75 18.35
CA VAL A 229 1.53 -31.56 18.56
C VAL A 229 1.16 -30.10 18.30
N LEU A 230 1.98 -29.18 18.79
CA LEU A 230 1.77 -27.74 18.69
C LEU A 230 3.11 -27.02 18.63
N ALA A 231 3.22 -25.97 17.81
CA ALA A 231 4.32 -25.02 17.90
C ALA A 231 3.81 -23.61 17.65
N ASN A 232 4.28 -22.66 18.46
CA ASN A 232 3.97 -21.23 18.35
C ASN A 232 5.17 -20.40 18.83
N PHE A 233 5.29 -19.16 18.38
CA PHE A 233 6.25 -18.23 18.98
C PHE A 233 5.96 -17.96 20.45
N ASN A 234 7.01 -17.77 21.23
CA ASN A 234 6.88 -17.25 22.59
C ASN A 234 6.32 -15.82 22.56
N LYS A 235 5.67 -15.42 23.66
CA LYS A 235 5.19 -14.06 23.85
C LYS A 235 5.83 -13.40 25.06
N GLU A 236 6.17 -12.12 24.92
CA GLU A 236 6.53 -11.30 26.08
C GLU A 236 5.26 -11.11 26.94
N VAL A 237 5.36 -11.47 28.21
CA VAL A 237 4.29 -11.24 29.19
C VAL A 237 4.70 -10.03 30.00
N ASP A 238 3.98 -8.93 29.81
CA ASP A 238 4.12 -7.77 30.67
C ASP A 238 3.54 -8.14 32.05
N LEU A 239 4.35 -7.98 33.10
CA LEU A 239 3.85 -8.16 34.45
C LEU A 239 2.90 -6.99 34.71
N ARG A 240 1.60 -7.29 34.80
CA ARG A 240 0.63 -6.33 35.33
C ARG A 240 0.97 -6.10 36.79
N ASP A 241 1.55 -4.94 37.09
CA ASP A 241 1.65 -4.39 38.44
C ASP A 241 0.27 -4.23 39.10
#